data_AF-A0A258L3T3-F1
#
_entry.id   AF-A0A258L3T3-F1
#
_cell.length_a   1.000
_cell.length_b   1.000
_cell.length_c   1.000
_cell.angle_alpha   90.00
_cell.angle_beta   90.00
_cell.angle_gamma   90.00
#
_symmetry.space_group_name_H-M   'P 1'
#
loop_
_entity.id
_entity.type
_entity.pdbx_description
1 polymer ?
#
loop_
_entity_poly.entity_id
_entity_poly.type
_entity_poly.pdbx_seq_one_letter_code
_entity_poly.pdbx_strand_id
1 'polypeptide(L)' 'MPGGGHVLAGQPQRGFGFALFTLILAAISWHTTTPEHSFIGRAALGLFVWAISIPDAYRLARTQYEFWQRGRA' A
#
# COMPACT_ATOMS: atom_id res chain seq x y z
N MET A 1 4.84 -7.39 -0.40
CA MET A 1 3.61 -7.35 -1.22
C MET A 1 2.76 -6.16 -0.80
N PRO A 2 2.23 -5.33 -1.72
CA PRO A 2 1.26 -4.29 -1.40
C PRO A 2 0.15 -4.88 -0.53
N GLY A 3 -0.10 -4.30 0.64
CA GLY A 3 -1.15 -4.79 1.54
C GLY A 3 -0.84 -6.08 2.31
N GLY A 4 0.31 -6.71 2.11
CA GLY A 4 0.71 -7.92 2.87
C GLY A 4 0.86 -7.64 4.37
N GLY A 5 1.32 -6.44 4.74
CA GLY A 5 1.36 -6.00 6.13
C GLY A 5 -0.03 -5.90 6.77
N HIS A 6 -1.05 -5.45 6.02
CA HIS A 6 -2.43 -5.40 6.49
C HIS A 6 -3.06 -6.79 6.61
N VAL A 7 -2.78 -7.72 5.69
CA VAL A 7 -3.28 -9.11 5.78
C VAL A 7 -2.72 -9.80 7.02
N LEU A 8 -1.41 -9.67 7.28
CA LEU A 8 -0.77 -10.22 8.47
C LEU A 8 -1.26 -9.57 9.77
N ALA A 9 -1.70 -8.31 9.72
CA ALA A 9 -2.32 -7.59 10.83
C ALA A 9 -3.83 -7.87 11.00
N GLY A 10 -4.39 -8.87 10.30
CA GLY A 10 -5.81 -9.24 10.39
C GLY A 10 -6.76 -8.26 9.69
N GLN A 11 -6.25 -7.43 8.77
CA GLN A 11 -6.98 -6.36 8.08
C GLN A 11 -6.95 -6.57 6.55
N PRO A 12 -7.43 -7.73 6.06
CA PRO A 12 -7.28 -8.13 4.66
C PRO A 12 -7.96 -7.16 3.69
N GLN A 13 -9.08 -6.56 4.08
CA GLN A 13 -9.84 -5.62 3.23
C GLN A 13 -9.01 -4.39 2.83
N ARG A 14 -8.19 -3.85 3.74
CA ARG A 14 -7.28 -2.72 3.46
C ARG A 14 -6.10 -3.16 2.60
N GLY A 15 -5.59 -4.36 2.84
CA GLY A 15 -4.52 -4.93 2.03
C GLY A 15 -4.92 -5.13 0.57
N PHE A 16 -6.12 -5.67 0.32
CA PHE A 16 -6.68 -5.81 -1.02
C PHE A 16 -6.93 -4.46 -1.68
N GLY A 17 -7.41 -3.45 -0.93
CA GLY A 17 -7.55 -2.09 -1.43
C GLY A 17 -6.23 -1.54 -1.99
N PHE A 18 -5.16 -1.57 -1.19
CA PHE A 18 -3.84 -1.11 -1.65
C PHE A 18 -3.32 -1.88 -2.86
N ALA A 19 -3.48 -3.21 -2.88
CA ALA A 19 -3.06 -4.02 -4.02
C ALA A 19 -3.83 -3.65 -5.30
N LEU A 20 -5.17 -3.49 -5.20
CA LEU A 20 -6.02 -3.12 -6.32
C LEU A 20 -5.64 -1.73 -6.87
N PHE A 21 -5.55 -0.72 -6.00
CA PHE A 21 -5.18 0.63 -6.42
C PHE A 21 -3.77 0.69 -7.00
N THR A 22 -2.81 -0.04 -6.43
CA THR A 22 -1.45 -0.16 -6.98
C THR A 22 -1.49 -0.67 -8.43
N LEU A 23 -2.27 -1.73 -8.70
CA LEU A 23 -2.37 -2.32 -10.04
C LEU A 23 -3.10 -1.41 -11.02
N ILE A 24 -4.25 -0.84 -10.64
CA ILE A 24 -5.03 0.07 -11.50
C ILE A 24 -4.19 1.30 -11.85
N LEU A 25 -3.56 1.91 -10.87
CA LEU A 25 -2.76 3.12 -11.09
C LEU A 25 -1.48 2.84 -11.85
N ALA A 26 -0.84 1.68 -11.65
CA ALA A 26 0.26 1.24 -12.51
C ALA A 26 -0.20 1.08 -13.96
N ALA A 27 -1.36 0.46 -14.20
CA ALA A 27 -1.90 0.27 -15.55
C ALA A 27 -2.27 1.61 -16.21
N ILE A 28 -2.90 2.53 -15.47
CA ILE A 28 -3.20 3.89 -15.96
C ILE A 28 -1.91 4.62 -16.31
N SER A 29 -0.93 4.61 -15.40
CA SER A 29 0.38 5.23 -15.63
C SER A 29 1.06 4.65 -16.87
N TRP A 30 0.96 3.33 -17.07
CA TRP A 30 1.55 2.66 -18.21
C TRP A 30 0.91 3.10 -19.54
N HIS A 31 -0.41 3.28 -19.55
CA HIS A 31 -1.15 3.76 -20.73
C HIS A 31 -0.94 5.24 -21.03
N THR A 32 -0.68 6.08 -20.02
CA THR A 32 -0.46 7.51 -20.21
C THR A 32 0.99 7.87 -20.51
N THR A 33 1.92 6.93 -20.38
CA THR A 33 3.36 7.17 -20.50
C THR A 33 3.92 6.67 -21.85
N THR A 34 4.77 7.48 -22.49
CA THR A 34 5.42 7.13 -23.76
C THR A 34 6.55 6.08 -23.62
N PRO A 35 6.98 5.41 -24.71
CA PRO A 35 8.08 4.44 -24.70
C PRO A 35 9.43 4.99 -24.26
N GLU A 36 9.60 6.30 -24.39
CA GLU A 36 10.80 7.05 -24.00
C GLU A 36 11.04 7.04 -22.48
N HIS A 37 10.00 6.80 -21.67
CA HIS A 37 10.13 6.77 -20.22
C HIS A 37 10.63 5.42 -19.72
N SER A 38 11.42 5.47 -18.64
CA SER A 38 11.91 4.29 -17.95
C SER A 38 10.76 3.40 -17.42
N PHE A 39 11.04 2.11 -17.25
CA PHE A 39 10.11 1.13 -16.68
C PHE A 39 9.51 1.59 -15.34
N ILE A 40 10.33 2.20 -14.48
CA ILE A 40 9.91 2.75 -13.19
C ILE A 40 8.99 3.96 -13.38
N GLY A 41 9.30 4.85 -14.32
CA GLY A 41 8.46 6.00 -14.65
C GLY A 41 7.08 5.60 -15.15
N ARG A 42 7.01 4.53 -15.95
CA ARG A 42 5.76 3.97 -16.46
C ARG A 42 4.86 3.35 -15.40
N ALA A 43 5.40 3.02 -14.23
CA ALA A 43 4.66 2.47 -13.10
C ALA A 43 4.64 3.40 -11.87
N ALA A 44 5.02 4.68 -12.02
CA ALA A 44 5.27 5.59 -10.91
C ALA A 44 4.05 5.75 -9.98
N LEU A 45 2.85 5.85 -10.55
CA LEU A 45 1.59 5.99 -9.83
C LEU A 45 1.24 4.74 -8.99
N GLY A 46 1.52 3.54 -9.52
CA GLY A 46 1.39 2.29 -8.75
C GLY A 46 2.44 2.18 -7.64
N LEU A 47 3.70 2.50 -7.95
CA LEU A 47 4.80 2.52 -6.98
C LEU A 47 4.55 3.51 -5.83
N PHE A 48 3.95 4.65 -6.14
CA PHE A 48 3.55 5.65 -5.15
C PHE A 48 2.54 5.09 -4.14
N VAL A 49 1.47 4.45 -4.62
CA VAL A 49 0.47 3.82 -3.74
C VAL A 49 1.06 2.66 -2.97
N TRP A 50 1.92 1.87 -3.60
CA TRP A 50 2.65 0.81 -2.90
C TRP A 50 3.49 1.36 -1.75
N ALA A 51 4.25 2.43 -1.97
CA ALA A 51 5.08 3.07 -0.95
C ALA A 51 4.24 3.60 0.21
N ILE A 52 3.07 4.20 -0.06
CA ILE A 52 2.13 4.68 0.97
C ILE A 52 1.54 3.54 1.81
N SER A 53 1.40 2.33 1.24
CA SER A 53 0.83 1.19 1.98
C SER A 53 1.68 0.79 3.20
N ILE A 54 2.99 1.04 3.17
CA ILE A 54 3.94 0.67 4.23
C ILE A 54 3.71 1.49 5.52
N PRO A 55 3.76 2.84 5.50
CA PRO A 55 3.49 3.63 6.69
C PRO A 55 2.03 3.53 7.16
N ASP A 56 1.05 3.28 6.28
CA ASP A 56 -0.33 3.02 6.70
C ASP A 56 -0.44 1.74 7.53
N ALA A 57 0.18 0.65 7.07
CA ALA A 57 0.23 -0.62 7.81
C ALA A 57 0.91 -0.44 9.17
N TYR A 58 2.02 0.31 9.21
CA TYR A 58 2.73 0.60 10.46
C TYR A 58 1.88 1.43 11.43
N ARG A 59 1.24 2.51 10.95
CA ARG A 59 0.36 3.33 11.79
C ARG A 59 -0.76 2.49 12.40
N LEU A 60 -1.37 1.61 11.62
CA LEU A 60 -2.42 0.72 12.10
C LEU A 60 -1.92 -0.25 13.18
N ALA A 61 -0.76 -0.88 12.94
CA ALA A 61 -0.13 -1.77 13.91
C ALA A 61 0.22 -1.03 15.21
N ARG A 62 0.75 0.20 15.10
CA ARG A 62 1.08 1.06 16.24
C ARG A 62 -0.15 1.43 17.06
N THR A 63 -1.24 1.83 16.40
CA THR A 63 -2.50 2.16 17.07
C THR A 63 -3.05 0.95 17.83
N GLN A 64 -3.06 -0.25 17.23
CA GLN A 64 -3.52 -1.45 17.93
C GLN A 64 -2.65 -1.80 19.13
N TYR A 65 -1.33 -1.66 19.01
CA TYR A 65 -0.40 -1.87 20.11
C TYR A 65 -0.67 -0.91 21.29
N GLU A 66 -0.92 0.37 21.01
CA GLU A 66 -1.22 1.37 22.03
C GLU A 66 -2.56 1.11 22.75
N PHE A 67 -3.58 0.62 22.02
CA PHE A 67 -4.84 0.21 22.65
C PHE A 67 -4.63 -0.96 23.60
N TRP A 68 -3.83 -1.96 23.22
CA TRP A 68 -3.61 -3.10 24.10
C TRP A 68 -2.68 -2.75 25.29
N GLN A 69 -1.73 -1.83 25.12
CA GLN A 69 -0.91 -1.34 26.23
C GLN A 69 -1.78 -0.61 27.26
N ARG A 70 -2.71 0.24 26.80
CA ARG A 70 -3.66 0.93 27.68
C ARG A 70 -4.62 -0.01 28.39
N GLY A 71 -5.03 -1.11 27.76
CA GLY A 71 -5.88 -2.13 28.39
C GLY A 71 -5.15 -3.03 29.41
N ARG A 72 -3.82 -2.93 29.51
CA ARG A 72 -2.99 -3.66 30.49
C ARG A 72 -2.59 -2.84 31.71
N ALA A 73 -2.81 -1.52 31.68
CA ALA A 73 -2.60 -0.61 32.79
C ALA A 73 -3.87 -0.48 33.63
#